data_AF-A0A955B4L4-F1
#
_entry.id   AF-A0A955B4L4-F1
#
_cell.length_a   1.000
_cell.length_b   1.000
_cell.length_c   1.000
_cell.angle_alpha   90.00
_cell.angle_beta   90.00
_cell.angle_gamma   90.00
#
_symmetry.space_group_name_H-M   'P 1'
#
loop_
_entity.id
_entity.type
_entity.pdbx_description
1 polymer ?
#
loop_
_entity_poly.entity_id
_entity_poly.type
_entity_poly.pdbx_seq_one_letter_code
_entity_poly.pdbx_strand_id
1 'polypeptide(L)'
;MSKSRKPSLFELLENKRLLAADVVAFDSAACEIAAADPGKHGEMEWEFKVTNQDGVKAEVGVEVECERGVAEIEIEVELEHAEPGSVHDVTVDGQVVGQIKVDDEGEGELKLESDSRNIPNLSADSTIAIGDVLEVSMSDLTGDVEDADEGDDDELDHDSDDDDRDSDDDLDDDLDDDSDDDADTGGDDQGTVAGAATAEGETENADTSDDDSDDDSDDDSDDDSDDDSDDDSDDDSDDDSDDDSDDDSDDDSDDDDARGSNDSDSDDDDESDDDGREDGDHEGDDNESETTYIARLTGDGSATGKVELEMEAEHGETEMELEIEVDGAEPGSVHEVLVDGVSVGTIEIGDTGSGKLELSSEQGDEFNVSGQSTVEIGSILSGQLADIGDAADVNGDDVLDTEDVDMVFAAVRAAATDPVYDIDRSGTVDKGDAETLLDIMDAQPGDANLDGVFDSSDLVAIFTAAQFEDGFVGNSTWATGDWNGDGECDTSDLVYAFQFGRYV
;
A
#
# COMPACT_ATOMS: atom_id res chain seq x y z
N MET A 1 -34.17 6.96 55.19
CA MET A 1 -33.07 7.69 54.51
C MET A 1 -32.14 6.63 53.92
N SER A 2 -32.51 6.10 52.76
CA SER A 2 -31.65 5.19 52.00
C SER A 2 -30.85 6.06 51.05
N LYS A 3 -29.52 6.07 51.17
CA LYS A 3 -28.65 6.80 50.23
C LYS A 3 -28.63 5.99 48.93
N SER A 4 -29.21 6.56 47.87
CA SER A 4 -29.06 6.05 46.51
C SER A 4 -27.58 6.08 46.17
N ARG A 5 -26.99 4.92 45.85
CA ARG A 5 -25.66 4.86 45.25
C ARG A 5 -25.77 5.50 43.86
N LYS A 6 -24.84 6.41 43.54
CA LYS A 6 -24.62 6.84 42.16
C LYS A 6 -24.00 5.64 41.42
N PRO A 7 -24.46 5.30 40.20
CA PRO A 7 -23.78 4.31 39.38
C PRO A 7 -22.37 4.82 39.05
N SER A 8 -21.41 3.91 38.91
CA SER A 8 -20.06 4.24 38.43
C SER A 8 -20.08 4.57 36.95
N LEU A 9 -19.09 5.33 36.47
CA LEU A 9 -18.90 5.64 35.03
C LEU A 9 -18.90 4.35 34.18
N PHE A 10 -18.41 3.25 34.74
CA PHE A 10 -18.43 1.90 34.15
C PHE A 10 -19.83 1.29 33.94
N GLU A 11 -20.85 1.67 34.73
CA GLU A 11 -22.22 1.14 34.58
C GLU A 11 -23.06 1.91 33.54
N LEU A 12 -22.53 3.01 32.99
CA LEU A 12 -23.19 3.79 31.92
C LEU A 12 -22.76 3.32 30.51
N LEU A 13 -21.59 2.71 30.37
CA LEU A 13 -21.07 2.20 29.10
C LEU A 13 -21.68 0.84 28.70
N GLU A 14 -22.14 0.02 29.65
CA GLU A 14 -22.72 -1.31 29.35
C GLU A 14 -24.13 -1.31 28.70
N ASN A 15 -24.78 -0.15 28.53
CA ASN A 15 -26.15 -0.08 27.96
C ASN A 15 -26.22 0.35 26.48
N LYS A 16 -25.10 0.56 25.79
CA LYS A 16 -25.07 0.96 24.38
C LYS A 16 -24.64 -0.14 23.39
N ARG A 17 -24.34 -1.35 23.86
CA ARG A 17 -23.91 -2.47 23.01
C ARG A 17 -25.09 -3.18 22.34
N LEU A 18 -25.75 -2.52 21.40
CA LEU A 18 -26.78 -3.11 20.54
C LEU A 18 -26.57 -2.61 19.09
N LEU A 19 -26.08 -3.53 18.25
CA LEU A 19 -25.94 -3.47 16.79
C LEU A 19 -24.74 -2.65 16.28
N ALA A 20 -23.55 -3.26 16.28
CA ALA A 20 -22.37 -2.84 15.52
C ALA A 20 -21.80 -4.09 14.84
N ALA A 21 -22.45 -4.54 13.76
CA ALA A 21 -22.05 -5.75 13.04
C ALA A 21 -21.98 -5.55 11.51
N ASP A 22 -22.15 -4.33 11.02
CA ASP A 22 -22.03 -3.98 9.59
C ASP A 22 -21.43 -2.56 9.51
N VAL A 23 -20.14 -2.42 9.84
CA VAL A 23 -19.41 -1.16 9.65
C VAL A 23 -18.21 -1.50 8.77
N VAL A 24 -18.41 -1.32 7.46
CA VAL A 24 -17.39 -1.44 6.42
C VAL A 24 -16.35 -0.32 6.61
N ALA A 25 -15.12 -0.55 6.17
CA ALA A 25 -14.01 0.41 6.27
C ALA A 25 -14.41 1.80 5.73
N PHE A 26 -14.07 2.85 6.48
CA PHE A 26 -14.61 4.22 6.30
C PHE A 26 -14.08 4.94 5.05
N ASP A 27 -12.84 4.66 4.65
CA ASP A 27 -12.26 5.23 3.43
C ASP A 27 -12.74 4.47 2.17
N SER A 28 -12.98 3.15 2.31
CA SER A 28 -13.43 2.33 1.18
C SER A 28 -14.89 2.60 0.83
N ALA A 29 -15.80 2.82 1.78
CA ALA A 29 -17.23 2.87 1.45
C ALA A 29 -17.64 4.09 0.59
N ALA A 30 -17.11 5.30 0.87
CA ALA A 30 -17.39 6.48 0.05
C ALA A 30 -16.82 6.32 -1.35
N CYS A 31 -15.55 5.91 -1.42
CA CYS A 31 -14.87 5.77 -2.69
C CYS A 31 -15.19 4.47 -3.43
N GLU A 32 -15.71 3.42 -2.80
CA GLU A 32 -16.30 2.25 -3.48
C GLU A 32 -17.58 2.65 -4.20
N ILE A 33 -18.43 3.47 -3.56
CA ILE A 33 -19.64 4.00 -4.20
C ILE A 33 -19.26 4.89 -5.40
N ALA A 34 -18.25 5.75 -5.26
CA ALA A 34 -17.77 6.60 -6.35
C ALA A 34 -16.96 5.83 -7.41
N ALA A 35 -16.27 4.74 -7.06
CA ALA A 35 -15.52 3.89 -7.98
C ALA A 35 -16.44 2.99 -8.81
N ALA A 36 -17.54 2.53 -8.21
CA ALA A 36 -18.57 1.76 -8.92
C ALA A 36 -19.30 2.59 -10.00
N ASP A 37 -19.28 3.93 -9.89
CA ASP A 37 -19.84 4.85 -10.87
C ASP A 37 -19.03 6.16 -10.89
N PRO A 38 -17.96 6.28 -11.72
CA PRO A 38 -17.05 7.43 -11.71
C PRO A 38 -17.70 8.77 -12.13
N GLY A 39 -18.99 8.75 -12.49
CA GLY A 39 -19.82 9.94 -12.72
C GLY A 39 -20.58 10.41 -11.48
N LYS A 40 -20.56 9.68 -10.37
CA LYS A 40 -21.29 10.01 -9.14
C LYS A 40 -20.37 10.61 -8.08
N HIS A 41 -20.88 11.67 -7.45
CA HIS A 41 -20.28 12.28 -6.27
C HIS A 41 -20.84 11.55 -5.05
N GLY A 42 -19.97 10.99 -4.22
CA GLY A 42 -20.35 10.34 -2.97
C GLY A 42 -20.08 11.28 -1.81
N GLU A 43 -21.11 11.63 -1.04
CA GLU A 43 -21.00 12.49 0.14
C GLU A 43 -21.51 11.71 1.36
N MET A 44 -20.74 11.74 2.45
CA MET A 44 -21.16 11.19 3.74
C MET A 44 -20.90 12.20 4.85
N GLU A 45 -21.93 12.49 5.64
CA GLU A 45 -21.87 13.42 6.77
C GLU A 45 -22.17 12.69 8.10
N TRP A 46 -21.34 12.95 9.12
CA TRP A 46 -21.54 12.48 10.48
C TRP A 46 -21.50 13.64 11.47
N GLU A 47 -22.51 13.72 12.33
CA GLU A 47 -22.61 14.75 13.37
C GLU A 47 -22.68 14.12 14.76
N PHE A 48 -21.81 14.56 15.67
CA PHE A 48 -21.79 14.11 17.06
C PHE A 48 -21.90 15.25 18.06
N LYS A 49 -22.93 15.17 18.91
CA LYS A 49 -23.17 16.16 19.98
C LYS A 49 -23.00 15.53 21.36
N VAL A 50 -22.17 16.15 22.18
CA VAL A 50 -21.86 15.67 23.54
C VAL A 50 -21.84 16.80 24.55
N THR A 51 -22.09 16.46 25.81
CA THR A 51 -22.01 17.41 26.92
C THR A 51 -21.29 16.74 28.08
N ASN A 52 -20.20 17.35 28.55
CA ASN A 52 -19.42 16.81 29.66
C ASN A 52 -20.08 17.12 31.03
N GLN A 53 -19.45 16.66 32.12
CA GLN A 53 -19.99 16.83 33.48
C GLN A 53 -20.00 18.28 33.96
N ASP A 54 -19.15 19.12 33.39
CA ASP A 54 -19.04 20.54 33.70
C ASP A 54 -20.00 21.40 32.85
N GLY A 55 -20.71 20.77 31.89
CA GLY A 55 -21.70 21.42 31.04
C GLY A 55 -21.11 22.04 29.77
N VAL A 56 -19.84 21.80 29.48
CA VAL A 56 -19.24 22.11 28.18
C VAL A 56 -19.90 21.20 27.15
N LYS A 57 -20.39 21.79 26.07
CA LYS A 57 -20.88 21.03 24.92
C LYS A 57 -19.83 21.05 23.85
N ALA A 58 -19.77 19.95 23.11
CA ALA A 58 -18.95 19.85 21.93
C ALA A 58 -19.80 19.23 20.82
N GLU A 59 -19.58 19.73 19.62
CA GLU A 59 -20.16 19.25 18.37
C GLU A 59 -18.99 18.90 17.46
N VAL A 60 -19.00 17.70 16.89
CA VAL A 60 -17.99 17.24 15.94
C VAL A 60 -18.74 16.82 14.69
N GLY A 61 -18.52 17.52 13.59
CA GLY A 61 -18.90 17.15 12.24
C GLY A 61 -17.72 16.50 11.53
N VAL A 62 -17.96 15.38 10.86
CA VAL A 62 -17.02 14.81 9.89
C VAL A 62 -17.78 14.65 8.59
N GLU A 63 -17.24 15.21 7.51
CA GLU A 63 -17.79 15.11 6.17
C GLU A 63 -16.71 14.49 5.27
N VAL A 64 -17.12 13.52 4.47
CA VAL A 64 -16.24 12.85 3.50
C VAL A 64 -16.92 12.94 2.14
N GLU A 65 -16.31 13.70 1.24
CA GLU A 65 -16.69 13.79 -0.16
C GLU A 65 -15.71 12.96 -0.99
N CYS A 66 -16.17 12.05 -1.86
CA CYS A 66 -15.31 11.38 -2.83
C CYS A 66 -15.61 11.90 -4.24
N GLU A 67 -14.63 12.59 -4.83
CA GLU A 67 -14.68 13.05 -6.22
C GLU A 67 -13.60 12.34 -7.04
N ARG A 68 -14.02 11.57 -8.05
CA ARG A 68 -13.11 10.89 -8.99
C ARG A 68 -12.08 9.96 -8.32
N GLY A 69 -12.49 9.29 -7.24
CA GLY A 69 -11.66 8.35 -6.50
C GLY A 69 -10.70 9.00 -5.49
N VAL A 70 -10.83 10.30 -5.24
CA VAL A 70 -10.08 11.00 -4.18
C VAL A 70 -11.07 11.43 -3.10
N ALA A 71 -10.84 10.98 -1.86
CA ALA A 71 -11.59 11.40 -0.69
C ALA A 71 -11.08 12.76 -0.17
N GLU A 72 -11.96 13.74 -0.10
CA GLU A 72 -11.79 14.99 0.62
C GLU A 72 -12.48 14.85 1.98
N ILE A 73 -11.71 15.07 3.06
CA ILE A 73 -12.19 14.92 4.44
C ILE A 73 -12.26 16.30 5.06
N GLU A 74 -13.42 16.66 5.58
CA GLU A 74 -13.63 17.84 6.39
C GLU A 74 -13.97 17.44 7.85
N ILE A 75 -13.29 18.06 8.81
CA ILE A 75 -13.57 17.92 10.24
C ILE A 75 -13.92 19.29 10.80
N GLU A 76 -15.16 19.45 11.26
CA GLU A 76 -15.63 20.63 11.97
C GLU A 76 -15.82 20.31 13.46
N VAL A 77 -15.27 21.16 14.33
CA VAL A 77 -15.37 20.99 15.78
C VAL A 77 -15.79 22.29 16.42
N GLU A 78 -16.96 22.28 17.06
CA GLU A 78 -17.48 23.40 17.84
C GLU A 78 -17.48 23.08 19.35
N LEU A 79 -17.17 24.08 20.16
CA LEU A 79 -17.28 24.06 21.61
C LEU A 79 -18.24 25.15 22.08
N GLU A 80 -19.17 24.82 22.97
CA GLU A 80 -19.98 25.78 23.71
C GLU A 80 -19.77 25.66 25.22
N HIS A 81 -19.82 26.79 25.93
CA HIS A 81 -19.69 26.87 27.39
C HIS A 81 -18.34 26.41 27.95
N ALA A 82 -17.28 26.43 27.13
CA ALA A 82 -15.91 26.21 27.59
C ALA A 82 -15.37 27.41 28.39
N GLU A 83 -14.23 27.26 29.07
CA GLU A 83 -13.63 28.34 29.86
C GLU A 83 -13.13 29.47 28.94
N PRO A 84 -13.63 30.72 29.06
CA PRO A 84 -13.23 31.78 28.14
C PRO A 84 -11.72 32.02 28.07
N GLY A 85 -11.17 32.06 26.86
CA GLY A 85 -9.74 32.21 26.60
C GLY A 85 -8.90 30.94 26.75
N SER A 86 -9.51 29.77 26.98
CA SER A 86 -8.80 28.48 26.93
C SER A 86 -8.39 28.13 25.50
N VAL A 87 -7.43 27.21 25.38
CA VAL A 87 -7.01 26.60 24.13
C VAL A 87 -7.06 25.09 24.33
N HIS A 88 -7.67 24.39 23.40
CA HIS A 88 -7.81 22.94 23.41
C HIS A 88 -7.18 22.36 22.15
N ASP A 89 -6.30 21.39 22.30
CA ASP A 89 -5.79 20.62 21.17
C ASP A 89 -6.92 19.73 20.64
N VAL A 90 -7.05 19.65 19.33
CA VAL A 90 -7.88 18.66 18.65
C VAL A 90 -6.94 17.58 18.13
N THR A 91 -7.19 16.35 18.52
CA THR A 91 -6.39 15.19 18.13
C THR A 91 -7.23 14.17 17.40
N VAL A 92 -6.64 13.56 16.38
CA VAL A 92 -7.15 12.35 15.71
C VAL A 92 -6.14 11.24 16.02
N ASP A 93 -6.60 10.15 16.63
CA ASP A 93 -5.75 9.02 17.04
C ASP A 93 -4.52 9.41 17.89
N GLY A 94 -4.72 10.44 18.72
CA GLY A 94 -3.68 11.00 19.58
C GLY A 94 -2.71 11.96 18.88
N GLN A 95 -2.76 12.09 17.54
CA GLN A 95 -2.01 13.10 16.79
C GLN A 95 -2.74 14.44 16.80
N VAL A 96 -2.04 15.53 17.16
CA VAL A 96 -2.63 16.88 17.17
C VAL A 96 -2.80 17.38 15.74
N VAL A 97 -4.05 17.57 15.32
CA VAL A 97 -4.43 18.07 13.98
C VAL A 97 -4.76 19.55 13.98
N GLY A 98 -5.11 20.12 15.14
CA GLY A 98 -5.42 21.55 15.26
C GLY A 98 -5.62 22.00 16.69
N GLN A 99 -5.96 23.28 16.86
CA GLN A 99 -6.23 23.87 18.18
C GLN A 99 -7.46 24.78 18.14
N ILE A 100 -8.41 24.55 19.03
CA ILE A 100 -9.56 25.42 19.25
C ILE A 100 -9.20 26.46 20.29
N LYS A 101 -9.41 27.73 19.96
CA LYS A 101 -9.30 28.83 20.92
C LYS A 101 -10.68 29.33 21.29
N VAL A 102 -11.00 29.24 22.58
CA VAL A 102 -12.29 29.63 23.13
C VAL A 102 -12.32 31.15 23.34
N ASP A 103 -13.40 31.78 22.88
CA ASP A 103 -13.60 33.22 22.94
C ASP A 103 -14.08 33.71 24.32
N ASP A 104 -14.47 34.99 24.42
CA ASP A 104 -14.94 35.58 25.67
C ASP A 104 -16.37 35.12 26.06
N GLU A 105 -17.13 34.53 25.13
CA GLU A 105 -18.49 34.01 25.32
C GLU A 105 -18.49 32.51 25.70
N GLY A 106 -17.33 31.86 25.59
CA GLY A 106 -17.15 30.43 25.88
C GLY A 106 -17.39 29.56 24.67
N GLU A 107 -17.30 30.13 23.46
CA GLU A 107 -17.51 29.48 22.18
C GLU A 107 -16.16 29.31 21.46
N GLY A 108 -15.97 28.24 20.71
CA GLY A 108 -14.77 28.02 19.90
C GLY A 108 -15.06 27.07 18.75
N GLU A 109 -14.40 27.28 17.62
CA GLU A 109 -14.64 26.55 16.38
C GLU A 109 -13.29 26.21 15.74
N LEU A 110 -13.18 25.04 15.15
CA LEU A 110 -12.07 24.60 14.30
C LEU A 110 -12.65 23.84 13.11
N LYS A 111 -12.32 24.28 11.90
CA LYS A 111 -12.60 23.57 10.66
C LYS A 111 -11.26 23.15 10.03
N LEU A 112 -11.14 21.89 9.64
CA LEU A 112 -9.98 21.29 9.01
C LEU A 112 -10.44 20.62 7.70
N GLU A 113 -9.71 20.84 6.62
CA GLU A 113 -9.95 20.25 5.30
C GLU A 113 -8.73 19.39 4.93
N SER A 114 -8.89 18.25 4.24
CA SER A 114 -7.82 17.27 3.99
C SER A 114 -6.66 17.82 3.14
N ASP A 115 -6.93 18.83 2.31
CA ASP A 115 -5.92 19.59 1.57
C ASP A 115 -4.88 20.27 2.50
N SER A 116 -5.20 20.36 3.79
CA SER A 116 -4.40 20.99 4.83
C SER A 116 -3.34 20.07 5.46
N ARG A 117 -2.72 19.15 4.71
CA ARG A 117 -1.50 18.35 5.02
C ARG A 117 -1.37 17.68 6.40
N ASN A 118 -2.37 17.71 7.27
CA ASN A 118 -2.21 17.34 8.69
C ASN A 118 -3.40 16.55 9.25
N ILE A 119 -4.38 16.16 8.42
CA ILE A 119 -5.41 15.22 8.87
C ILE A 119 -4.89 13.82 8.54
N PRO A 120 -4.62 12.96 9.55
CA PRO A 120 -4.29 11.56 9.28
C PRO A 120 -5.51 10.83 8.72
N ASN A 121 -5.29 9.75 7.97
CA ASN A 121 -6.37 8.93 7.44
C ASN A 121 -7.29 8.46 8.57
N LEU A 122 -8.59 8.55 8.35
CA LEU A 122 -9.61 8.16 9.31
C LEU A 122 -10.06 6.72 9.06
N SER A 123 -10.15 5.94 10.14
CA SER A 123 -10.67 4.57 10.14
C SER A 123 -11.93 4.45 11.02
N ALA A 124 -12.56 3.28 11.00
CA ALA A 124 -13.71 2.98 11.86
C ALA A 124 -13.43 3.10 13.36
N ASP A 125 -12.18 2.81 13.73
CA ASP A 125 -11.73 2.82 15.10
C ASP A 125 -11.03 4.14 15.47
N SER A 126 -10.97 5.09 14.53
CA SER A 126 -10.34 6.38 14.79
C SER A 126 -11.06 7.13 15.90
N THR A 127 -10.26 7.84 16.68
CA THR A 127 -10.70 8.58 17.86
C THR A 127 -10.41 10.06 17.69
N ILE A 128 -11.45 10.88 17.83
CA ILE A 128 -11.34 12.34 17.82
C ILE A 128 -11.46 12.85 19.25
N ALA A 129 -10.44 13.55 19.74
CA ALA A 129 -10.44 14.12 21.08
C ALA A 129 -10.17 15.62 21.09
N ILE A 130 -10.74 16.32 22.07
CA ILE A 130 -10.62 17.77 22.26
C ILE A 130 -10.01 18.03 23.64
N GLY A 131 -8.67 18.00 23.72
CA GLY A 131 -7.92 18.01 24.97
C GLY A 131 -8.47 17.01 25.99
N ASP A 132 -8.64 17.42 27.25
CA ASP A 132 -9.26 16.60 28.30
C ASP A 132 -10.81 16.69 28.32
N VAL A 133 -11.42 17.40 27.36
CA VAL A 133 -12.85 17.75 27.40
C VAL A 133 -13.70 16.60 26.87
N LEU A 134 -13.25 15.99 25.79
CA LEU A 134 -14.01 15.01 25.00
C LEU A 134 -13.07 14.05 24.30
N GLU A 135 -13.54 12.81 24.17
CA GLU A 135 -13.03 11.79 23.25
C GLU A 135 -14.26 11.11 22.62
N VAL A 136 -14.27 10.98 21.29
CA VAL A 136 -15.33 10.34 20.49
C VAL A 136 -14.66 9.27 19.63
N SER A 137 -15.22 8.07 19.65
CA SER A 137 -14.83 7.00 18.72
C SER A 137 -15.70 7.10 17.47
N MET A 138 -15.11 6.99 16.28
CA MET A 138 -15.85 6.94 15.01
C MET A 138 -16.85 5.76 15.01
N SER A 139 -16.50 4.66 15.68
CA SER A 139 -17.40 3.51 15.90
C SER A 139 -18.69 3.84 16.66
N ASP A 140 -18.74 4.95 17.40
CA ASP A 140 -19.94 5.42 18.11
C ASP A 140 -20.84 6.32 17.23
N LEU A 141 -20.38 6.66 16.02
CA LEU A 141 -21.12 7.48 15.07
C LEU A 141 -22.19 6.64 14.37
N THR A 142 -23.36 7.24 14.21
CA THR A 142 -24.42 6.71 13.36
C THR A 142 -24.61 7.72 12.25
N GLY A 143 -24.00 7.48 11.08
CA GLY A 143 -24.25 8.28 9.89
C GLY A 143 -25.60 7.93 9.30
N ASP A 144 -26.32 8.95 8.83
CA ASP A 144 -27.38 8.75 7.86
C ASP A 144 -26.70 8.87 6.49
N VAL A 145 -26.61 7.78 5.73
CA VAL A 145 -26.16 7.84 4.33
C VAL A 145 -27.31 8.46 3.55
N GLU A 146 -27.17 9.71 3.11
CA GLU A 146 -28.11 10.28 2.15
C GLU A 146 -27.84 9.58 0.81
N ASP A 147 -28.81 8.78 0.34
CA ASP A 147 -28.74 8.15 -0.97
C ASP A 147 -28.45 9.27 -2.00
N ALA A 148 -27.34 9.15 -2.73
CA ALA A 148 -26.94 10.10 -3.76
C ALA A 148 -28.16 10.42 -4.63
N ASP A 149 -28.59 11.69 -4.62
CA ASP A 149 -29.77 12.18 -5.33
C ASP A 149 -29.66 11.71 -6.79
N GLU A 150 -30.43 10.68 -7.15
CA GLU A 150 -30.56 10.23 -8.54
C GLU A 150 -31.18 11.40 -9.27
N GLY A 151 -30.32 12.24 -9.85
CA GLY A 151 -30.71 13.36 -10.67
C GLY A 151 -31.79 12.91 -11.65
N ASP A 152 -33.02 13.36 -11.38
CA ASP A 152 -34.17 13.27 -12.27
C ASP A 152 -33.89 14.23 -13.47
N ASP A 153 -32.86 13.95 -14.26
CA ASP A 153 -32.53 14.65 -15.52
C ASP A 153 -33.03 13.85 -16.73
N ASP A 154 -34.32 13.52 -16.71
CA ASP A 154 -35.05 12.99 -17.87
C ASP A 154 -36.29 13.84 -18.25
N GLU A 155 -36.29 15.14 -17.91
CA GLU A 155 -37.10 16.12 -18.65
C GLU A 155 -36.28 16.62 -19.86
N LEU A 156 -35.92 15.69 -20.76
CA LEU A 156 -35.64 16.00 -22.16
C LEU A 156 -36.95 16.46 -22.80
N ASP A 157 -37.31 17.71 -22.51
CA ASP A 157 -38.31 18.46 -23.26
C ASP A 157 -37.83 18.55 -24.71
N HIS A 158 -38.39 17.63 -25.49
CA HIS A 158 -38.30 17.49 -26.93
C HIS A 158 -39.06 18.66 -27.59
N ASP A 159 -38.59 19.89 -27.41
CA ASP A 159 -39.01 21.02 -28.23
C ASP A 159 -38.15 21.04 -29.49
N SER A 160 -38.56 20.17 -30.41
CA SER A 160 -38.38 20.38 -31.83
C SER A 160 -38.95 21.76 -32.21
N ASP A 161 -38.09 22.73 -32.46
CA ASP A 161 -38.41 23.87 -33.34
C ASP A 161 -37.10 24.47 -33.87
N ASP A 162 -36.87 24.22 -35.17
CA ASP A 162 -36.45 25.20 -36.16
C ASP A 162 -35.60 26.39 -35.67
N ASP A 163 -34.34 26.46 -36.10
CA ASP A 163 -33.90 27.62 -36.87
C ASP A 163 -32.58 27.37 -37.60
N ASP A 164 -32.71 27.27 -38.92
CA ASP A 164 -31.69 27.55 -39.91
C ASP A 164 -30.78 28.72 -39.49
N ARG A 165 -29.46 28.51 -39.47
CA ARG A 165 -28.51 29.57 -39.83
C ARG A 165 -27.17 29.03 -40.28
N ASP A 166 -27.06 28.98 -41.60
CA ASP A 166 -25.85 29.20 -42.37
C ASP A 166 -24.91 30.19 -41.68
N SER A 167 -23.66 29.79 -41.46
CA SER A 167 -22.50 30.68 -41.42
C SER A 167 -21.28 29.84 -41.74
N ASP A 168 -21.03 29.67 -43.04
CA ASP A 168 -19.68 29.62 -43.56
C ASP A 168 -18.87 30.73 -42.88
N ASP A 169 -17.74 30.40 -42.26
CA ASP A 169 -16.60 31.31 -42.23
C ASP A 169 -15.33 30.51 -41.89
N ASP A 170 -14.55 30.33 -42.96
CA ASP A 170 -13.15 29.98 -42.98
C ASP A 170 -12.35 30.76 -41.93
N LEU A 171 -11.55 30.08 -41.11
CA LEU A 171 -10.27 30.62 -40.62
C LEU A 171 -9.27 29.46 -40.41
N ASP A 172 -8.54 29.17 -41.49
CA ASP A 172 -7.12 28.84 -41.41
C ASP A 172 -6.42 29.94 -40.57
N ASP A 173 -5.68 29.58 -39.53
CA ASP A 173 -4.54 30.37 -39.09
C ASP A 173 -3.51 29.46 -38.41
N ASP A 174 -2.46 29.21 -39.18
CA ASP A 174 -1.16 28.72 -38.75
C ASP A 174 -0.62 29.58 -37.58
N LEU A 175 -0.22 28.93 -36.48
CA LEU A 175 0.69 29.54 -35.50
C LEU A 175 1.82 28.56 -35.17
N ASP A 176 2.80 28.55 -36.07
CA ASP A 176 4.21 28.49 -35.68
C ASP A 176 4.53 29.79 -34.91
N ASP A 177 4.97 29.71 -33.65
CA ASP A 177 5.92 30.71 -33.13
C ASP A 177 6.80 30.11 -32.03
N ASP A 178 8.08 30.05 -32.37
CA ASP A 178 9.21 29.76 -31.50
C ASP A 178 9.26 30.76 -30.33
N SER A 179 9.51 30.28 -29.11
CA SER A 179 10.24 31.08 -28.14
C SER A 179 11.08 30.21 -27.21
N ASP A 180 12.34 30.11 -27.58
CA ASP A 180 13.47 29.99 -26.66
C ASP A 180 13.31 30.97 -25.50
N ASP A 181 13.36 30.49 -24.25
CA ASP A 181 13.68 31.34 -23.10
C ASP A 181 14.70 30.63 -22.21
N ASP A 182 15.97 30.87 -22.56
CA ASP A 182 17.15 30.71 -21.71
C ASP A 182 17.04 31.62 -20.47
N ALA A 183 16.77 31.07 -19.30
CA ALA A 183 16.91 31.77 -18.02
C ALA A 183 18.20 31.36 -17.29
N ASP A 184 19.28 31.99 -17.72
CA ASP A 184 20.53 32.19 -16.98
C ASP A 184 20.27 32.87 -15.62
N THR A 185 20.57 32.19 -14.52
CA THR A 185 20.66 32.80 -13.18
C THR A 185 22.03 32.55 -12.55
N GLY A 186 23.06 33.13 -13.16
CA GLY A 186 24.32 33.44 -12.47
C GLY A 186 24.12 34.52 -11.39
N GLY A 187 24.14 34.12 -10.11
CA GLY A 187 24.11 35.00 -8.95
C GLY A 187 25.39 34.90 -8.10
N ASP A 188 26.38 35.72 -8.43
CA ASP A 188 27.51 36.07 -7.56
C ASP A 188 27.00 36.72 -6.26
N ASP A 189 27.28 36.15 -5.09
CA ASP A 189 27.32 36.92 -3.84
C ASP A 189 28.68 36.80 -3.14
N GLN A 190 29.43 37.89 -3.24
CA GLN A 190 30.65 38.11 -2.47
C GLN A 190 30.32 38.71 -1.10
N GLY A 191 30.51 37.89 -0.07
CA GLY A 191 31.40 38.20 1.04
C GLY A 191 30.97 39.28 2.04
N THR A 192 30.81 38.86 3.30
CA THR A 192 31.25 39.70 4.43
C THR A 192 31.88 38.87 5.55
N VAL A 193 32.94 39.47 6.09
CA VAL A 193 33.95 38.95 7.01
C VAL A 193 33.60 39.37 8.44
N ALA A 194 33.70 38.44 9.41
CA ALA A 194 34.08 38.59 10.82
C ALA A 194 33.47 37.42 11.62
N GLY A 195 34.12 36.67 12.50
CA GLY A 195 35.44 36.77 13.13
C GLY A 195 35.34 36.19 14.55
N ALA A 196 36.30 35.32 14.91
CA ALA A 196 36.64 34.82 16.26
C ALA A 196 35.68 33.76 16.87
N ALA A 197 36.11 32.70 17.57
CA ALA A 197 37.40 32.40 18.20
C ALA A 197 37.52 30.90 18.56
N THR A 198 38.72 30.33 18.35
CA THR A 198 39.48 29.43 19.27
C THR A 198 38.77 28.37 20.12
N ALA A 199 39.10 27.10 19.89
CA ALA A 199 39.70 26.21 20.91
C ALA A 199 40.39 25.02 20.23
N GLU A 200 41.72 24.99 20.36
CA GLU A 200 42.62 23.93 19.91
C GLU A 200 42.59 22.74 20.87
N GLY A 201 42.80 21.54 20.32
CA GLY A 201 43.00 20.29 21.03
C GLY A 201 43.80 19.32 20.19
N GLU A 202 45.08 19.64 19.99
CA GLU A 202 46.09 18.78 19.36
C GLU A 202 46.33 17.51 20.19
N THR A 203 46.40 16.36 19.52
CA THR A 203 47.34 15.29 19.89
C THR A 203 47.94 14.67 18.64
N GLU A 204 49.19 15.06 18.38
CA GLU A 204 50.15 14.39 17.53
C GLU A 204 50.51 13.00 18.08
N ASN A 205 50.76 12.03 17.21
CA ASN A 205 51.85 11.04 17.26
C ASN A 205 51.71 10.13 16.02
N ALA A 206 52.57 10.29 15.01
CA ALA A 206 53.86 9.62 14.86
C ALA A 206 53.67 8.16 14.36
N ASP A 207 53.98 7.84 13.10
CA ASP A 207 55.33 7.66 12.53
C ASP A 207 55.55 6.16 12.27
N THR A 208 56.14 5.85 11.11
CA THR A 208 56.68 4.54 10.66
C THR A 208 55.63 3.48 10.27
N SER A 209 55.76 2.73 9.17
CA SER A 209 56.90 2.45 8.30
C SER A 209 56.42 1.83 6.98
N ASP A 210 57.16 2.13 5.92
CA ASP A 210 57.24 1.37 4.67
C ASP A 210 57.37 -0.14 4.94
N ASP A 211 56.59 -0.97 4.24
CA ASP A 211 57.01 -2.33 3.92
C ASP A 211 56.56 -2.68 2.50
N ASP A 212 57.55 -2.66 1.61
CA ASP A 212 57.51 -3.21 0.27
C ASP A 212 57.42 -4.75 0.38
N SER A 213 56.39 -5.36 -0.17
CA SER A 213 56.43 -6.78 -0.52
C SER A 213 55.83 -7.00 -1.89
N ASP A 214 56.72 -6.90 -2.88
CA ASP A 214 56.63 -7.63 -4.14
C ASP A 214 56.40 -9.12 -3.82
N ASP A 215 55.28 -9.70 -4.29
CA ASP A 215 55.19 -11.14 -4.49
C ASP A 215 54.62 -11.41 -5.88
N ASP A 216 55.55 -11.58 -6.81
CA ASP A 216 55.34 -12.16 -8.13
C ASP A 216 54.97 -13.64 -7.94
N SER A 217 53.73 -14.01 -8.23
CA SER A 217 53.38 -15.38 -8.57
C SER A 217 52.63 -15.43 -9.88
N ASP A 218 53.43 -15.53 -10.95
CA ASP A 218 53.05 -16.16 -12.20
C ASP A 218 52.46 -17.55 -11.90
N ASP A 219 51.19 -17.78 -12.23
CA ASP A 219 50.70 -19.14 -12.51
C ASP A 219 49.88 -19.12 -13.80
N ASP A 220 50.59 -19.45 -14.87
CA ASP A 220 50.05 -19.80 -16.17
C ASP A 220 49.26 -21.12 -16.04
N SER A 221 47.93 -21.07 -16.18
CA SER A 221 47.15 -22.24 -16.55
C SER A 221 46.29 -21.91 -17.76
N ASP A 222 46.90 -22.07 -18.93
CA ASP A 222 46.23 -22.38 -20.18
C ASP A 222 45.38 -23.65 -19.96
N ASP A 223 44.05 -23.54 -20.04
CA ASP A 223 43.20 -24.68 -20.35
C ASP A 223 42.23 -24.29 -21.47
N ASP A 224 42.72 -24.54 -22.69
CA ASP A 224 41.93 -24.58 -23.91
C ASP A 224 40.96 -25.78 -23.83
N SER A 225 39.67 -25.52 -23.69
CA SER A 225 38.65 -26.49 -24.08
C SER A 225 37.61 -25.82 -24.99
N ASP A 226 37.96 -25.78 -26.27
CA ASP A 226 37.01 -25.82 -27.37
C ASP A 226 36.09 -27.04 -27.16
N ASP A 227 34.78 -26.83 -26.96
CA ASP A 227 33.78 -27.85 -27.29
C ASP A 227 32.62 -27.20 -28.03
N ASP A 228 32.76 -27.21 -29.35
CA ASP A 228 31.69 -27.00 -30.31
C ASP A 228 30.67 -28.15 -30.17
N SER A 229 29.45 -27.84 -29.76
CA SER A 229 28.30 -28.69 -30.05
C SER A 229 27.11 -27.85 -30.49
N ASP A 230 27.09 -27.60 -31.79
CA ASP A 230 25.85 -27.45 -32.57
C ASP A 230 24.94 -28.65 -32.27
N ASP A 231 23.72 -28.43 -31.79
CA ASP A 231 22.63 -29.39 -31.97
C ASP A 231 21.33 -28.64 -32.27
N ASP A 232 21.09 -28.50 -33.57
CA ASP A 232 19.80 -28.18 -34.17
C ASP A 232 18.77 -29.25 -33.75
N SER A 233 17.72 -28.86 -33.06
CA SER A 233 16.48 -29.65 -33.02
C SER A 233 15.27 -28.74 -33.16
N ASP A 234 14.94 -28.47 -34.42
CA ASP A 234 13.57 -28.29 -34.87
C ASP A 234 12.74 -29.51 -34.41
N ASP A 235 11.71 -29.31 -33.59
CA ASP A 235 10.64 -30.30 -33.45
C ASP A 235 9.29 -29.57 -33.51
N ASP A 236 8.79 -29.49 -34.74
CA ASP A 236 7.40 -29.25 -35.07
C ASP A 236 6.55 -30.38 -34.48
N SER A 237 5.67 -30.07 -33.53
CA SER A 237 4.55 -30.95 -33.21
C SER A 237 3.24 -30.18 -33.24
N ASP A 238 2.69 -30.10 -34.45
CA ASP A 238 1.26 -30.05 -34.71
C ASP A 238 0.57 -31.18 -33.92
N ASP A 239 -0.40 -30.85 -33.05
CA ASP A 239 -1.43 -31.80 -32.64
C ASP A 239 -2.80 -31.12 -32.73
N ASP A 240 -3.35 -31.23 -33.93
CA ASP A 240 -4.77 -31.07 -34.23
C ASP A 240 -5.57 -32.12 -33.43
N SER A 241 -6.44 -31.67 -32.53
CA SER A 241 -7.55 -32.50 -32.07
C SER A 241 -8.87 -31.79 -32.29
N ASP A 242 -9.48 -32.16 -33.42
CA ASP A 242 -10.90 -32.07 -33.75
C ASP A 242 -11.79 -32.49 -32.56
N ASP A 243 -12.79 -31.67 -32.21
CA ASP A 243 -14.06 -32.22 -31.72
C ASP A 243 -15.24 -31.43 -32.28
N ASP A 244 -15.78 -31.99 -33.37
CA ASP A 244 -17.06 -31.67 -33.98
C ASP A 244 -18.21 -32.03 -33.02
N SER A 245 -19.08 -31.09 -32.71
CA SER A 245 -20.46 -31.43 -32.37
C SER A 245 -21.46 -30.45 -32.98
N ASP A 246 -21.93 -30.84 -34.16
CA ASP A 246 -23.19 -30.44 -34.77
C ASP A 246 -24.36 -30.60 -33.78
N ASP A 247 -25.24 -29.60 -33.68
CA ASP A 247 -26.66 -29.88 -33.46
C ASP A 247 -27.52 -28.88 -34.26
N ASP A 248 -27.93 -29.35 -35.43
CA ASP A 248 -29.02 -28.80 -36.24
C ASP A 248 -30.36 -28.92 -35.48
N SER A 249 -31.07 -27.81 -35.33
CA SER A 249 -32.53 -27.88 -35.24
C SER A 249 -33.19 -26.73 -35.99
N ASP A 250 -33.52 -27.02 -37.24
CA ASP A 250 -34.63 -26.44 -37.99
C ASP A 250 -35.92 -26.51 -37.15
N ASP A 251 -36.70 -25.42 -37.07
CA ASP A 251 -38.15 -25.56 -37.19
C ASP A 251 -38.78 -24.31 -37.81
N ASP A 252 -39.46 -24.58 -38.92
CA ASP A 252 -40.21 -23.67 -39.76
C ASP A 252 -41.42 -23.09 -39.04
N SER A 253 -41.77 -21.84 -39.36
CA SER A 253 -43.16 -21.38 -39.31
C SER A 253 -43.38 -20.24 -40.31
N ASP A 254 -43.75 -20.65 -41.52
CA ASP A 254 -44.50 -19.87 -42.50
C ASP A 254 -45.73 -19.16 -41.87
N ASP A 255 -46.01 -17.92 -42.27
CA ASP A 255 -47.24 -17.59 -43.02
C ASP A 255 -47.45 -16.06 -43.15
N ASP A 256 -47.27 -15.63 -44.40
CA ASP A 256 -48.22 -14.89 -45.23
C ASP A 256 -48.65 -13.42 -44.96
N ASP A 257 -48.39 -12.66 -46.04
CA ASP A 257 -49.30 -11.72 -46.71
C ASP A 257 -49.57 -10.34 -46.07
N ALA A 258 -49.02 -9.29 -46.70
CA ALA A 258 -49.78 -8.57 -47.73
C ALA A 258 -49.02 -7.38 -48.38
N ARG A 259 -48.80 -7.53 -49.69
CA ARG A 259 -49.14 -6.57 -50.76
C ARG A 259 -48.61 -5.14 -50.67
N GLY A 260 -47.70 -4.81 -51.59
CA GLY A 260 -47.49 -3.42 -51.99
C GLY A 260 -46.42 -3.25 -53.06
N SER A 261 -46.71 -3.70 -54.28
CA SER A 261 -45.89 -3.47 -55.47
C SER A 261 -45.51 -2.00 -55.62
N ASN A 262 -44.22 -1.71 -55.77
CA ASN A 262 -43.80 -0.72 -56.75
C ASN A 262 -42.35 -0.97 -57.19
N ASP A 263 -42.24 -1.37 -58.45
CA ASP A 263 -41.02 -1.44 -59.22
C ASP A 263 -40.34 -0.07 -59.27
N SER A 264 -39.06 -0.03 -58.90
CA SER A 264 -38.11 0.87 -59.52
C SER A 264 -36.72 0.27 -59.41
N ASP A 265 -36.30 -0.28 -60.55
CA ASP A 265 -34.94 -0.65 -60.89
C ASP A 265 -33.95 0.44 -60.46
N SER A 266 -32.96 0.07 -59.66
CA SER A 266 -31.72 0.83 -59.47
C SER A 266 -30.65 -0.21 -59.21
N ASP A 267 -30.06 -0.68 -60.31
CA ASP A 267 -28.78 -1.35 -60.34
C ASP A 267 -27.74 -0.38 -59.76
N ASP A 268 -27.39 -0.56 -58.49
CA ASP A 268 -26.14 -0.04 -57.93
C ASP A 268 -25.48 -1.21 -57.21
N ASP A 269 -24.65 -1.90 -57.99
CA ASP A 269 -23.59 -2.79 -57.51
C ASP A 269 -22.64 -1.93 -56.64
N ASP A 270 -22.87 -1.91 -55.33
CA ASP A 270 -21.89 -1.43 -54.37
C ASP A 270 -21.47 -2.62 -53.51
N GLU A 271 -20.43 -3.30 -53.99
CA GLU A 271 -19.62 -4.24 -53.22
C GLU A 271 -18.98 -3.45 -52.08
N SER A 272 -19.73 -3.28 -51.00
CA SER A 272 -19.17 -2.99 -49.69
C SER A 272 -18.85 -4.36 -49.09
N ASP A 273 -17.59 -4.75 -49.26
CA ASP A 273 -16.90 -5.74 -48.44
C ASP A 273 -16.94 -5.27 -46.97
N ASP A 274 -18.11 -5.48 -46.36
CA ASP A 274 -18.41 -5.54 -44.94
C ASP A 274 -18.48 -7.05 -44.65
N ASP A 275 -17.43 -7.66 -44.11
CA ASP A 275 -17.21 -7.67 -42.67
C ASP A 275 -15.77 -8.08 -42.38
N GLY A 276 -14.85 -7.11 -42.49
CA GLY A 276 -13.67 -7.12 -41.63
C GLY A 276 -14.14 -6.94 -40.19
N ARG A 277 -14.73 -7.99 -39.61
CA ARG A 277 -14.74 -8.17 -38.17
C ARG A 277 -13.28 -8.27 -37.80
N GLU A 278 -12.73 -7.11 -37.45
CA GLU A 278 -11.72 -7.03 -36.42
C GLU A 278 -12.28 -7.89 -35.29
N ASP A 279 -11.83 -9.14 -35.25
CA ASP A 279 -11.59 -9.85 -34.01
C ASP A 279 -10.59 -8.96 -33.26
N GLY A 280 -11.10 -7.85 -32.75
CA GLY A 280 -10.50 -7.17 -31.63
C GLY A 280 -10.66 -8.17 -30.53
N ASP A 281 -9.65 -9.02 -30.40
CA ASP A 281 -9.27 -9.63 -29.14
C ASP A 281 -9.28 -8.47 -28.16
N HIS A 282 -10.46 -8.29 -27.55
CA HIS A 282 -10.62 -7.50 -26.36
C HIS A 282 -9.89 -8.35 -25.35
N GLU A 283 -8.57 -8.15 -25.29
CA GLU A 283 -7.79 -8.31 -24.07
C GLU A 283 -8.59 -7.50 -23.05
N GLY A 284 -9.54 -8.18 -22.42
CA GLY A 284 -10.11 -7.70 -21.19
C GLY A 284 -8.90 -7.51 -20.32
N ASP A 285 -8.71 -6.28 -19.85
CA ASP A 285 -7.96 -6.05 -18.62
C ASP A 285 -8.64 -6.91 -17.57
N ASP A 286 -8.24 -8.18 -17.52
CA ASP A 286 -8.44 -9.07 -16.40
C ASP A 286 -7.59 -8.43 -15.32
N ASN A 287 -8.15 -7.42 -14.65
CA ASN A 287 -7.51 -6.66 -13.60
C ASN A 287 -7.49 -7.53 -12.34
N GLU A 288 -6.77 -8.65 -12.45
CA GLU A 288 -6.32 -9.49 -11.36
C GLU A 288 -5.37 -8.63 -10.52
N SER A 289 -5.82 -8.26 -9.32
CA SER A 289 -4.95 -7.60 -8.35
C SER A 289 -4.74 -8.54 -7.18
N GLU A 290 -3.48 -8.88 -6.94
CA GLU A 290 -3.01 -9.60 -5.76
C GLU A 290 -2.43 -8.57 -4.77
N THR A 291 -2.74 -8.71 -3.49
CA THR A 291 -2.15 -7.90 -2.42
C THR A 291 -1.85 -8.76 -1.22
N THR A 292 -0.65 -8.61 -0.68
CA THR A 292 -0.14 -9.43 0.41
C THR A 292 0.12 -8.59 1.65
N TYR A 293 -0.42 -9.04 2.78
CA TYR A 293 -0.25 -8.43 4.09
C TYR A 293 0.47 -9.39 5.01
N ILE A 294 1.36 -8.87 5.84
CA ILE A 294 2.12 -9.69 6.79
C ILE A 294 2.00 -9.16 8.21
N ALA A 295 2.11 -10.08 9.17
CA ALA A 295 2.32 -9.73 10.57
C ALA A 295 3.33 -10.67 11.20
N ARG A 296 4.33 -10.13 11.90
CA ARG A 296 5.06 -10.91 12.90
C ARG A 296 4.34 -10.86 14.24
N LEU A 297 4.12 -12.03 14.82
CA LEU A 297 3.46 -12.18 16.10
C LEU A 297 4.51 -12.34 17.21
N THR A 298 4.39 -11.51 18.25
CA THR A 298 5.31 -11.51 19.39
C THR A 298 4.55 -11.57 20.72
N GLY A 299 5.25 -11.95 21.79
CA GLY A 299 4.70 -11.94 23.15
C GLY A 299 5.78 -12.06 24.21
N ASP A 300 5.38 -12.20 25.48
CA ASP A 300 6.29 -12.23 26.64
C ASP A 300 7.25 -13.45 26.68
N GLY A 301 7.09 -14.40 25.76
CA GLY A 301 7.79 -15.68 25.73
C GLY A 301 8.96 -15.72 24.74
N SER A 302 9.43 -16.93 24.46
CA SER A 302 10.36 -17.22 23.36
C SER A 302 9.65 -17.69 22.09
N ALA A 303 8.32 -17.72 22.11
CA ALA A 303 7.54 -18.06 20.95
C ALA A 303 7.52 -16.87 19.99
N THR A 304 7.48 -17.17 18.70
CA THR A 304 7.33 -16.21 17.61
C THR A 304 6.30 -16.74 16.64
N GLY A 305 5.72 -15.88 15.81
CA GLY A 305 4.91 -16.33 14.70
C GLY A 305 4.97 -15.40 13.50
N LYS A 306 4.58 -15.90 12.34
CA LYS A 306 4.37 -15.15 11.10
C LYS A 306 2.90 -15.32 10.70
N VAL A 307 2.31 -14.28 10.16
CA VAL A 307 1.03 -14.28 9.48
C VAL A 307 1.26 -13.71 8.10
N GLU A 308 0.61 -14.32 7.13
CA GLU A 308 0.58 -13.89 5.74
C GLU A 308 -0.88 -13.97 5.31
N LEU A 309 -1.37 -12.88 4.73
CA LEU A 309 -2.70 -12.76 4.16
C LEU A 309 -2.53 -12.35 2.70
N GLU A 310 -2.91 -13.24 1.81
CA GLU A 310 -2.98 -12.98 0.37
C GLU A 310 -4.44 -12.66 0.03
N MET A 311 -4.66 -11.60 -0.73
CA MET A 311 -5.96 -11.21 -1.25
C MET A 311 -5.87 -11.07 -2.76
N GLU A 312 -6.64 -11.88 -3.48
CA GLU A 312 -6.74 -11.82 -4.93
C GLU A 312 -8.13 -11.34 -5.32
N ALA A 313 -8.22 -10.28 -6.11
CA ALA A 313 -9.47 -9.83 -6.70
C ALA A 313 -9.53 -10.25 -8.17
N GLU A 314 -10.37 -11.25 -8.47
CA GLU A 314 -10.63 -11.70 -9.83
C GLU A 314 -12.14 -11.57 -10.12
N HIS A 315 -12.49 -10.93 -11.23
CA HIS A 315 -13.88 -10.81 -11.71
C HIS A 315 -14.90 -10.27 -10.68
N GLY A 316 -14.46 -9.49 -9.69
CA GLY A 316 -15.31 -8.90 -8.65
C GLY A 316 -15.60 -9.82 -7.46
N GLU A 317 -14.93 -10.97 -7.38
CA GLU A 317 -14.85 -11.79 -6.18
C GLU A 317 -13.45 -11.63 -5.56
N THR A 318 -13.37 -11.56 -4.23
CA THR A 318 -12.08 -11.49 -3.53
C THR A 318 -11.83 -12.83 -2.85
N GLU A 319 -10.79 -13.51 -3.31
CA GLU A 319 -10.26 -14.70 -2.68
C GLU A 319 -9.25 -14.29 -1.61
N MET A 320 -9.27 -15.00 -0.48
CA MET A 320 -8.41 -14.68 0.66
C MET A 320 -7.76 -15.96 1.17
N GLU A 321 -6.45 -15.93 1.33
CA GLU A 321 -5.69 -16.99 1.98
C GLU A 321 -4.98 -16.43 3.21
N LEU A 322 -5.23 -17.01 4.38
CA LEU A 322 -4.59 -16.64 5.63
C LEU A 322 -3.72 -17.79 6.14
N GLU A 323 -2.41 -17.59 6.08
CA GLU A 323 -1.41 -18.50 6.59
C GLU A 323 -0.83 -17.98 7.92
N ILE A 324 -0.73 -18.87 8.91
CA ILE A 324 -0.20 -18.56 10.23
C ILE A 324 0.78 -19.62 10.65
N GLU A 325 2.01 -19.21 10.90
CA GLU A 325 3.08 -20.07 11.41
C GLU A 325 3.49 -19.63 12.82
N VAL A 326 3.79 -20.60 13.68
CA VAL A 326 4.27 -20.38 15.05
C VAL A 326 5.49 -21.23 15.29
N ASP A 327 6.49 -20.66 15.96
CA ASP A 327 7.69 -21.34 16.43
C ASP A 327 7.98 -21.08 17.90
N GLY A 328 8.68 -22.01 18.54
CA GLY A 328 9.13 -21.87 19.93
C GLY A 328 8.03 -21.90 21.00
N ALA A 329 6.81 -22.32 20.65
CA ALA A 329 5.69 -22.48 21.57
C ALA A 329 5.78 -23.80 22.38
N GLU A 330 4.94 -23.96 23.42
CA GLU A 330 4.94 -25.15 24.27
C GLU A 330 4.50 -26.40 23.47
N PRO A 331 5.35 -27.44 23.30
CA PRO A 331 5.00 -28.59 22.46
C PRO A 331 3.74 -29.32 22.94
N GLY A 332 2.83 -29.64 22.01
CA GLY A 332 1.57 -30.30 22.27
C GLY A 332 0.47 -29.39 22.85
N SER A 333 0.69 -28.08 22.90
CA SER A 333 -0.37 -27.11 23.23
C SER A 333 -1.31 -26.91 22.03
N VAL A 334 -2.50 -26.37 22.32
CA VAL A 334 -3.48 -25.95 21.32
C VAL A 334 -3.90 -24.54 21.68
N HIS A 335 -3.87 -23.63 20.71
CA HIS A 335 -4.21 -22.24 20.89
C HIS A 335 -5.35 -21.85 19.96
N GLU A 336 -6.25 -21.02 20.46
CA GLU A 336 -7.29 -20.37 19.64
C GLU A 336 -6.65 -19.22 18.86
N VAL A 337 -7.02 -19.08 17.60
CA VAL A 337 -6.57 -17.99 16.73
C VAL A 337 -7.72 -16.99 16.60
N LEU A 338 -7.45 -15.75 16.98
CA LEU A 338 -8.39 -14.65 16.89
C LEU A 338 -7.91 -13.64 15.84
N VAL A 339 -8.84 -13.14 15.02
CA VAL A 339 -8.65 -12.00 14.13
C VAL A 339 -9.65 -10.94 14.59
N ASP A 340 -9.16 -9.76 14.98
CA ASP A 340 -9.96 -8.66 15.56
C ASP A 340 -10.87 -9.13 16.72
N GLY A 341 -10.35 -10.07 17.52
CA GLY A 341 -11.06 -10.68 18.65
C GLY A 341 -12.12 -11.72 18.27
N VAL A 342 -12.30 -12.02 16.99
CA VAL A 342 -13.18 -13.08 16.47
C VAL A 342 -12.39 -14.35 16.25
N SER A 343 -12.86 -15.48 16.79
CA SER A 343 -12.21 -16.78 16.60
C SER A 343 -12.36 -17.28 15.18
N VAL A 344 -11.25 -17.44 14.46
CA VAL A 344 -11.20 -17.96 13.09
C VAL A 344 -10.70 -19.41 13.02
N GLY A 345 -9.99 -19.89 14.05
CA GLY A 345 -9.47 -21.25 14.03
C GLY A 345 -8.74 -21.67 15.31
N THR A 346 -8.09 -22.83 15.24
CA THR A 346 -7.20 -23.30 16.30
C THR A 346 -5.92 -23.84 15.71
N ILE A 347 -4.79 -23.48 16.30
CA ILE A 347 -3.47 -23.98 15.92
C ILE A 347 -2.97 -25.00 16.95
N GLU A 348 -2.55 -26.18 16.48
CA GLU A 348 -1.93 -27.22 17.30
C GLU A 348 -0.41 -27.12 17.19
N ILE A 349 0.29 -27.01 18.32
CA ILE A 349 1.75 -26.94 18.36
C ILE A 349 2.32 -28.36 18.41
N GLY A 350 3.13 -28.71 17.40
CA GLY A 350 3.79 -29.99 17.28
C GLY A 350 4.85 -30.23 18.36
N ASP A 351 5.42 -31.45 18.36
CA ASP A 351 6.45 -31.86 19.34
C ASP A 351 7.76 -31.04 19.25
N THR A 352 7.97 -30.32 18.14
CA THR A 352 9.12 -29.42 17.91
C THR A 352 8.92 -28.03 18.50
N GLY A 353 7.71 -27.68 18.92
CA GLY A 353 7.35 -26.31 19.31
C GLY A 353 6.85 -25.44 18.15
N SER A 354 6.62 -26.03 16.98
CA SER A 354 6.14 -25.33 15.78
C SER A 354 4.69 -25.72 15.45
N GLY A 355 3.92 -24.82 14.86
CA GLY A 355 2.56 -25.08 14.38
C GLY A 355 2.24 -24.24 13.14
N LYS A 356 1.30 -24.72 12.32
CA LYS A 356 0.81 -24.03 11.12
C LYS A 356 -0.72 -24.09 11.06
N LEU A 357 -1.36 -23.00 10.65
CA LEU A 357 -2.78 -22.92 10.31
C LEU A 357 -2.91 -22.21 8.95
N GLU A 358 -3.69 -22.79 8.05
CA GLU A 358 -4.04 -22.22 6.75
C GLU A 358 -5.58 -22.14 6.69
N LEU A 359 -6.12 -21.00 6.28
CA LEU A 359 -7.55 -20.77 6.05
C LEU A 359 -7.71 -20.15 4.66
N SER A 360 -8.71 -20.59 3.91
CA SER A 360 -8.96 -20.08 2.55
C SER A 360 -10.45 -19.86 2.31
N SER A 361 -10.81 -18.69 1.79
CA SER A 361 -12.21 -18.34 1.51
C SER A 361 -12.82 -19.24 0.42
N GLU A 362 -12.02 -19.69 -0.56
CA GLU A 362 -12.41 -20.69 -1.57
C GLU A 362 -12.85 -22.02 -0.95
N GLN A 363 -12.17 -22.45 0.12
CA GLN A 363 -12.47 -23.69 0.83
C GLN A 363 -13.73 -23.57 1.71
N GLY A 364 -14.35 -22.39 1.73
CA GLY A 364 -15.55 -22.07 2.50
C GLY A 364 -15.27 -21.78 3.97
N ASP A 365 -14.02 -21.43 4.30
CA ASP A 365 -13.69 -20.92 5.63
C ASP A 365 -14.23 -19.50 5.76
N GLU A 366 -15.08 -19.29 6.77
CA GLU A 366 -15.69 -17.99 7.04
C GLU A 366 -14.80 -17.23 8.02
N PHE A 367 -13.88 -16.43 7.49
CA PHE A 367 -13.10 -15.45 8.24
C PHE A 367 -13.22 -14.09 7.57
N ASN A 368 -13.25 -13.03 8.37
CA ASN A 368 -13.22 -11.67 7.89
C ASN A 368 -11.93 -11.05 8.41
N VAL A 369 -11.06 -10.67 7.49
CA VAL A 369 -9.73 -10.14 7.79
C VAL A 369 -9.48 -8.99 6.82
N SER A 370 -8.82 -7.96 7.31
CA SER A 370 -8.37 -6.83 6.53
C SER A 370 -6.86 -6.68 6.65
N GLY A 371 -6.26 -5.89 5.78
CA GLY A 371 -4.83 -5.58 5.81
C GLY A 371 -4.31 -4.93 7.09
N GLN A 372 -5.20 -4.47 7.97
CA GLN A 372 -4.85 -3.85 9.26
C GLN A 372 -5.33 -4.66 10.47
N SER A 373 -5.89 -5.86 10.24
CA SER A 373 -6.47 -6.67 11.29
C SER A 373 -5.42 -7.13 12.30
N THR A 374 -5.81 -7.20 13.57
CA THR A 374 -4.97 -7.74 14.64
C THR A 374 -5.16 -9.25 14.76
N VAL A 375 -4.07 -10.00 14.71
CA VAL A 375 -4.06 -11.46 14.87
C VAL A 375 -3.48 -11.83 16.24
N GLU A 376 -4.22 -12.64 16.98
CA GLU A 376 -3.82 -13.15 18.30
C GLU A 376 -3.82 -14.68 18.34
N ILE A 377 -2.79 -15.27 18.94
CA ILE A 377 -2.69 -16.71 19.18
C ILE A 377 -2.79 -16.96 20.68
N GLY A 378 -4.00 -17.28 21.13
CA GLY A 378 -4.36 -17.52 22.52
C GLY A 378 -4.02 -16.34 23.43
N SER A 379 -2.91 -16.43 24.15
CA SER A 379 -2.39 -15.33 24.98
C SER A 379 -0.86 -15.26 24.91
N ILE A 380 -0.29 -15.90 23.89
CA ILE A 380 1.16 -16.07 23.76
C ILE A 380 1.76 -15.18 22.69
N LEU A 381 1.00 -14.84 21.66
CA LEU A 381 1.45 -14.02 20.54
C LEU A 381 0.33 -13.08 20.08
N SER A 382 0.70 -11.89 19.65
CA SER A 382 -0.16 -10.92 18.99
C SER A 382 0.65 -10.12 17.97
N GLY A 383 0.01 -9.68 16.89
CA GLY A 383 0.58 -8.75 15.92
C GLY A 383 -0.51 -8.18 15.02
N GLN A 384 -0.21 -7.07 14.36
CA GLN A 384 -1.12 -6.42 13.44
C GLN A 384 -0.62 -6.66 12.01
N LEU A 385 -1.53 -7.05 11.12
CA LEU A 385 -1.29 -7.07 9.68
C LEU A 385 -0.94 -5.65 9.22
N ALA A 386 -0.01 -5.59 8.29
CA ALA A 386 0.33 -4.39 7.55
C ALA A 386 0.58 -4.80 6.11
N ASP A 387 0.36 -3.86 5.20
CA ASP A 387 0.77 -4.05 3.81
C ASP A 387 2.27 -4.34 3.79
N ILE A 388 2.67 -5.33 2.99
CA ILE A 388 4.08 -5.65 2.78
C ILE A 388 4.84 -4.40 2.32
N GLY A 389 4.24 -3.58 1.45
CA GLY A 389 4.83 -2.35 0.96
C GLY A 389 5.14 -1.37 2.08
N ASP A 390 4.13 -1.02 2.89
CA ASP A 390 4.26 0.01 3.94
C ASP A 390 5.28 -0.33 5.03
N ALA A 391 5.41 -1.61 5.38
CA ALA A 391 6.32 -2.02 6.44
C ALA A 391 7.78 -2.13 5.95
N ALA A 392 7.97 -2.46 4.68
CA ALA A 392 9.28 -2.69 4.07
C ALA A 392 9.86 -1.45 3.37
N ASP A 393 9.00 -0.54 2.90
CA ASP A 393 9.36 0.78 2.39
C ASP A 393 9.76 1.70 3.55
N VAL A 394 11.03 1.65 3.90
CA VAL A 394 11.59 2.43 5.00
C VAL A 394 11.85 3.89 4.63
N ASN A 395 11.73 4.21 3.34
CA ASN A 395 12.03 5.52 2.81
C ASN A 395 10.75 6.35 2.53
N GLY A 396 9.60 5.68 2.41
CA GLY A 396 8.26 6.23 2.29
C GLY A 396 7.96 6.80 0.91
N ASP A 397 8.53 6.22 -0.14
CA ASP A 397 8.27 6.61 -1.54
C ASP A 397 7.30 5.68 -2.28
N ASP A 398 6.67 4.77 -1.55
CA ASP A 398 5.70 3.78 -1.99
C ASP A 398 6.29 2.79 -3.02
N VAL A 399 7.62 2.62 -3.02
CA VAL A 399 8.33 1.69 -3.90
C VAL A 399 9.26 0.84 -3.06
N LEU A 400 9.12 -0.49 -3.15
CA LEU A 400 10.02 -1.41 -2.48
C LEU A 400 11.20 -1.76 -3.40
N ASP A 401 12.37 -1.16 -3.17
CA ASP A 401 13.53 -1.33 -4.03
C ASP A 401 14.89 -1.40 -3.28
N THR A 402 16.01 -1.28 -4.01
CA THR A 402 17.35 -1.39 -3.44
C THR A 402 17.67 -0.28 -2.43
N GLU A 403 17.00 0.86 -2.52
CA GLU A 403 17.21 2.00 -1.62
C GLU A 403 16.71 1.68 -0.21
N ASP A 404 15.63 0.90 -0.08
CA ASP A 404 15.16 0.39 1.22
C ASP A 404 16.15 -0.57 1.86
N VAL A 405 16.68 -1.50 1.05
CA VAL A 405 17.71 -2.46 1.47
C VAL A 405 18.96 -1.72 1.96
N ASP A 406 19.41 -0.72 1.21
CA ASP A 406 20.54 0.13 1.58
C ASP A 406 20.30 0.88 2.89
N MET A 407 19.09 1.41 3.09
CA MET A 407 18.70 2.13 4.29
C MET A 407 18.68 1.22 5.52
N VAL A 408 18.13 0.01 5.42
CA VAL A 408 18.15 -0.97 6.52
C VAL A 408 19.58 -1.39 6.83
N PHE A 409 20.41 -1.75 5.86
CA PHE A 409 21.81 -2.11 6.13
C PHE A 409 22.61 -0.94 6.73
N ALA A 410 22.40 0.27 6.25
CA ALA A 410 23.01 1.46 6.84
C ALA A 410 22.57 1.67 8.30
N ALA A 411 21.29 1.45 8.61
CA ALA A 411 20.74 1.52 9.96
C ALA A 411 21.34 0.44 10.88
N VAL A 412 21.48 -0.79 10.40
CA VAL A 412 22.13 -1.90 11.12
C VAL A 412 23.59 -1.58 11.44
N ARG A 413 24.36 -1.10 10.46
CA ARG A 413 25.77 -0.68 10.67
C ARG A 413 25.88 0.47 11.68
N ALA A 414 24.93 1.40 11.63
CA ALA A 414 24.86 2.52 12.55
C ALA A 414 24.38 2.12 13.97
N ALA A 415 23.91 0.88 14.15
CA ALA A 415 23.20 0.42 15.33
C ALA A 415 22.05 1.39 15.70
N ALA A 416 21.24 1.71 14.69
CA ALA A 416 20.07 2.55 14.85
C ALA A 416 19.08 1.94 15.85
N THR A 417 18.16 2.76 16.33
CA THR A 417 17.07 2.32 17.22
C THR A 417 15.73 2.90 16.77
N ASP A 418 15.69 3.39 15.54
CA ASP A 418 14.46 3.93 14.98
C ASP A 418 13.55 2.75 14.60
N PRO A 419 12.31 2.68 15.11
CA PRO A 419 11.41 1.58 14.82
C PRO A 419 11.10 1.38 13.34
N VAL A 420 11.30 2.40 12.49
CA VAL A 420 11.10 2.27 11.04
C VAL A 420 12.04 1.24 10.41
N TYR A 421 13.22 1.02 10.99
CA TYR A 421 14.19 0.03 10.49
C TYR A 421 14.10 -1.32 11.23
N ASP A 422 13.23 -1.45 12.22
CA ASP A 422 12.96 -2.68 12.98
C ASP A 422 11.86 -3.48 12.24
N ILE A 423 12.16 -3.86 10.99
CA ILE A 423 11.26 -4.57 10.05
C ILE A 423 10.74 -5.86 10.68
N ASP A 424 11.61 -6.58 11.38
CA ASP A 424 11.27 -7.83 12.04
C ASP A 424 10.61 -7.61 13.42
N ARG A 425 10.43 -6.35 13.82
CA ARG A 425 9.79 -5.90 15.07
C ARG A 425 10.34 -6.62 16.31
N SER A 426 11.61 -7.02 16.31
CA SER A 426 12.28 -7.63 17.46
C SER A 426 12.54 -6.61 18.59
N GLY A 427 12.37 -5.32 18.30
CA GLY A 427 12.70 -4.21 19.19
C GLY A 427 14.16 -3.78 19.07
N THR A 428 14.89 -4.29 18.08
CA THR A 428 16.30 -4.00 17.83
C THR A 428 16.58 -4.00 16.33
N VAL A 429 17.15 -2.90 15.82
CA VAL A 429 17.62 -2.82 14.43
C VAL A 429 18.92 -3.62 14.27
N ASP A 430 18.82 -4.82 13.71
CA ASP A 430 19.93 -5.73 13.45
C ASP A 430 19.79 -6.50 12.12
N LYS A 431 20.65 -7.50 11.91
CA LYS A 431 20.68 -8.24 10.63
C LYS A 431 19.38 -9.00 10.36
N GLY A 432 18.61 -9.34 11.39
CA GLY A 432 17.29 -9.95 11.24
C GLY A 432 16.30 -9.07 10.47
N ASP A 433 16.43 -7.74 10.58
CA ASP A 433 15.59 -6.81 9.82
C ASP A 433 15.92 -6.84 8.34
N ALA A 434 17.20 -6.83 7.99
CA ALA A 434 17.64 -6.95 6.60
C ALA A 434 17.27 -8.31 6.00
N GLU A 435 17.41 -9.40 6.76
CA GLU A 435 16.97 -10.74 6.31
C GLU A 435 15.45 -10.78 6.09
N THR A 436 14.67 -10.14 6.97
CA THR A 436 13.21 -10.07 6.81
C THR A 436 12.82 -9.22 5.60
N LEU A 437 13.49 -8.09 5.37
CA LEU A 437 13.27 -7.25 4.20
C LEU A 437 13.55 -8.02 2.90
N LEU A 438 14.66 -8.75 2.84
CA LEU A 438 15.00 -9.57 1.65
C LEU A 438 13.98 -10.69 1.43
N ASP A 439 13.53 -11.36 2.50
CA ASP A 439 12.46 -12.38 2.41
C ASP A 439 11.14 -11.78 1.88
N ILE A 440 10.81 -10.54 2.27
CA ILE A 440 9.62 -9.81 1.79
C ILE A 440 9.73 -9.51 0.28
N MET A 441 10.93 -9.18 -0.18
CA MET A 441 11.19 -8.81 -1.57
C MET A 441 11.39 -10.02 -2.50
N ASP A 442 11.29 -11.25 -1.98
CA ASP A 442 11.78 -12.48 -2.62
C ASP A 442 13.22 -12.34 -3.18
N ALA A 443 14.02 -11.50 -2.52
CA ALA A 443 15.38 -11.19 -2.93
C ALA A 443 16.37 -12.09 -2.19
N GLN A 444 17.49 -12.38 -2.84
CA GLN A 444 18.54 -13.23 -2.28
C GLN A 444 19.93 -12.61 -2.44
N PRO A 445 20.89 -12.92 -1.55
CA PRO A 445 22.26 -12.45 -1.72
C PRO A 445 22.81 -12.83 -3.10
N GLY A 446 23.18 -11.83 -3.92
CA GLY A 446 23.60 -12.07 -5.30
C GLY A 446 22.70 -11.39 -6.34
N ASP A 447 21.42 -11.20 -6.03
CA ASP A 447 20.43 -10.56 -6.88
C ASP A 447 20.52 -9.03 -6.72
N ALA A 448 21.31 -8.38 -7.58
CA ALA A 448 21.63 -6.96 -7.47
C ALA A 448 20.54 -6.06 -8.06
N ASN A 449 19.67 -6.57 -8.92
CA ASN A 449 18.57 -5.83 -9.54
C ASN A 449 17.19 -6.18 -8.98
N LEU A 450 17.11 -7.06 -7.98
CA LEU A 450 15.90 -7.49 -7.29
C LEU A 450 14.88 -8.15 -8.23
N ASP A 451 15.36 -8.93 -9.20
CA ASP A 451 14.48 -9.68 -10.11
C ASP A 451 14.17 -11.11 -9.62
N GLY A 452 14.61 -11.44 -8.40
CA GLY A 452 14.46 -12.74 -7.73
C GLY A 452 15.52 -13.75 -8.15
N VAL A 453 16.38 -13.43 -9.14
CA VAL A 453 17.30 -14.38 -9.76
C VAL A 453 18.74 -13.89 -9.64
N PHE A 454 19.57 -14.63 -8.90
CA PHE A 454 21.01 -14.40 -8.96
C PHE A 454 21.61 -15.02 -10.24
N ASP A 455 21.97 -14.20 -11.23
CA ASP A 455 22.57 -14.66 -12.48
C ASP A 455 23.75 -13.79 -12.98
N SER A 456 24.13 -13.97 -14.25
CA SER A 456 25.25 -13.24 -14.86
C SER A 456 25.00 -11.73 -15.02
N SER A 457 23.75 -11.31 -15.09
CA SER A 457 23.31 -9.92 -15.21
C SER A 457 23.67 -9.15 -13.94
N ASP A 458 23.49 -9.74 -12.76
CA ASP A 458 23.91 -9.16 -11.47
C ASP A 458 25.41 -8.97 -11.39
N LEU A 459 26.16 -10.02 -11.78
CA LEU A 459 27.61 -9.95 -11.80
C LEU A 459 28.11 -8.86 -12.74
N VAL A 460 27.47 -8.70 -13.90
CA VAL A 460 27.78 -7.60 -14.82
C VAL A 460 27.43 -6.25 -14.20
N ALA A 461 26.30 -6.12 -13.49
CA ALA A 461 25.90 -4.89 -12.81
C ALA A 461 26.94 -4.44 -11.78
N ILE A 462 27.36 -5.32 -10.86
CA ILE A 462 28.33 -4.98 -9.81
C ILE A 462 29.71 -4.63 -10.38
N PHE A 463 30.17 -5.35 -11.42
CA PHE A 463 31.46 -5.04 -12.06
C PHE A 463 31.40 -3.75 -12.89
N THR A 464 30.22 -3.38 -13.39
CA THR A 464 30.01 -2.11 -14.10
C THR A 464 30.00 -0.93 -13.14
N ALA A 465 29.51 -1.11 -11.92
CA ALA A 465 29.57 -0.10 -10.85
C ALA A 465 31.01 0.25 -10.44
N ALA A 466 31.97 -0.65 -10.72
CA ALA A 466 33.41 -0.48 -10.48
C ALA A 466 33.78 -0.22 -9.01
N GLN A 467 33.01 -0.81 -8.08
CA GLN A 467 33.27 -0.73 -6.64
C GLN A 467 33.91 -2.00 -6.05
N PHE A 468 33.87 -3.12 -6.78
CA PHE A 468 34.47 -4.37 -6.34
C PHE A 468 35.98 -4.22 -6.04
N GLU A 469 36.37 -4.47 -4.79
CA GLU A 469 37.75 -4.40 -4.30
C GLU A 469 38.43 -3.03 -4.58
N ASP A 470 37.67 -1.93 -4.58
CA ASP A 470 38.18 -0.60 -4.87
C ASP A 470 38.91 0.07 -3.67
N GLY A 471 38.64 -0.43 -2.45
CA GLY A 471 39.22 0.02 -1.18
C GLY A 471 38.61 1.31 -0.61
N PHE A 472 37.45 1.75 -1.10
CA PHE A 472 36.74 2.94 -0.64
C PHE A 472 35.61 2.60 0.33
N VAL A 473 35.88 2.79 1.63
CA VAL A 473 34.93 2.39 2.67
C VAL A 473 33.58 3.10 2.60
N GLY A 474 32.50 2.31 2.59
CA GLY A 474 31.12 2.79 2.71
C GLY A 474 30.55 3.42 1.44
N ASN A 475 31.11 3.11 0.27
CA ASN A 475 30.56 3.56 -1.02
C ASN A 475 29.64 2.54 -1.69
N SER A 476 29.64 1.30 -1.20
CA SER A 476 28.85 0.20 -1.74
C SER A 476 27.45 0.12 -1.16
N THR A 477 26.57 -0.35 -2.02
CA THR A 477 25.14 -0.54 -1.87
C THR A 477 24.79 -1.95 -2.31
N TRP A 478 23.57 -2.40 -2.05
CA TRP A 478 23.07 -3.69 -2.51
C TRP A 478 23.24 -3.86 -4.03
N ALA A 479 22.77 -2.87 -4.80
CA ALA A 479 22.86 -2.84 -6.27
C ALA A 479 24.30 -2.81 -6.81
N THR A 480 25.26 -2.44 -5.98
CA THR A 480 26.68 -2.38 -6.35
C THR A 480 27.53 -3.49 -5.73
N GLY A 481 26.91 -4.38 -4.95
CA GLY A 481 27.47 -5.66 -4.49
C GLY A 481 27.75 -5.79 -2.99
N ASP A 482 27.29 -4.88 -2.12
CA ASP A 482 27.34 -5.02 -0.64
C ASP A 482 26.24 -5.97 -0.14
N TRP A 483 26.31 -7.24 -0.54
CA TRP A 483 25.27 -8.23 -0.20
C TRP A 483 25.34 -8.74 1.23
N ASN A 484 26.47 -8.53 1.92
CA ASN A 484 26.61 -8.89 3.33
C ASN A 484 26.26 -7.73 4.29
N GLY A 485 26.19 -6.49 3.76
CA GLY A 485 25.74 -5.31 4.47
C GLY A 485 26.83 -4.62 5.29
N ASP A 486 28.11 -4.84 5.03
CA ASP A 486 29.21 -4.22 5.77
C ASP A 486 29.71 -2.89 5.16
N GLY A 487 29.18 -2.50 4.01
CA GLY A 487 29.44 -1.23 3.34
C GLY A 487 30.58 -1.28 2.32
N GLU A 488 31.08 -2.47 2.00
CA GLU A 488 32.06 -2.71 0.94
C GLU A 488 31.48 -3.69 -0.08
N CYS A 489 31.97 -3.63 -1.32
CA CYS A 489 31.79 -4.70 -2.30
C CYS A 489 33.14 -5.40 -2.45
N ASP A 490 33.32 -6.55 -1.80
CA ASP A 490 34.57 -7.29 -1.85
C ASP A 490 34.37 -8.81 -2.06
N THR A 491 35.46 -9.57 -2.03
CA THR A 491 35.40 -11.03 -2.21
C THR A 491 34.47 -11.71 -1.19
N SER A 492 34.28 -11.14 -0.01
CA SER A 492 33.41 -11.69 1.03
C SER A 492 31.93 -11.62 0.65
N ASP A 493 31.49 -10.59 -0.07
CA ASP A 493 30.14 -10.49 -0.64
C ASP A 493 29.90 -11.54 -1.70
N LEU A 494 30.84 -11.72 -2.63
CA LEU A 494 30.73 -12.79 -3.64
C LEU A 494 30.66 -14.16 -2.98
N VAL A 495 31.49 -14.41 -1.97
CA VAL A 495 31.44 -15.67 -1.21
C VAL A 495 30.12 -15.83 -0.47
N TYR A 496 29.57 -14.74 0.08
CA TYR A 496 28.28 -14.72 0.75
C TYR A 496 27.15 -15.06 -0.25
N ALA A 497 27.09 -14.39 -1.39
CA ALA A 497 26.13 -14.67 -2.46
C ALA A 497 26.24 -16.10 -3.00
N PHE A 498 27.43 -16.64 -3.24
CA PHE A 498 27.54 -18.05 -3.67
C PHE A 498 27.23 -19.06 -2.56
N GLN A 499 27.24 -18.67 -1.29
CA GLN A 499 26.88 -19.54 -0.18
C GLN A 499 25.38 -19.57 0.08
N PHE A 500 24.72 -18.42 -0.06
CA PHE A 500 23.33 -18.23 0.34
C PHE A 500 22.40 -17.96 -0.85
N GLY A 501 22.87 -17.26 -1.88
CA GLY A 501 22.20 -17.08 -3.16
C GLY A 501 22.27 -18.32 -4.04
N ARG A 502 21.26 -18.46 -4.90
CA ARG A 502 21.11 -19.56 -5.85
C ARG A 502 21.51 -19.07 -7.24
N TYR A 503 22.81 -19.09 -7.54
CA TYR A 503 23.30 -18.72 -8.88
C TYR A 503 22.74 -19.68 -9.95
N VAL A 504 22.09 -19.14 -10.99
CA VAL A 504 21.36 -19.92 -12.02
C VAL A 504 22.07 -19.95 -13.36
#